data_AF-A0A0M2WBQ4-F1
#
_entry.id   AF-A0A0M2WBQ4-F1
#
_cell.length_a   1.000
_cell.length_b   1.000
_cell.length_c   1.000
_cell.angle_alpha   90.00
_cell.angle_beta   90.00
_cell.angle_gamma   90.00
#
_symmetry.space_group_name_H-M   'P 1'
#
loop_
_entity.id
_entity.type
_entity.pdbx_description
1 polymer ?
#
loop_
_entity_poly.entity_id
_entity_poly.type
_entity_poly.pdbx_seq_one_letter_code
_entity_poly.pdbx_strand_id
1 'polypeptide(L)'
;MTTAIGPTLGQRWKTWRWVLLAVAAIVAVATLSTWLTAPRPGGPLEAASTSPDGARALVTLLRDNGIDVVVAESLADVERAARPDTLLVAGQTFWLYDDDQLRRLAALPGDRLLLAPIGKTREALAPAVRSGDATEFGGLAPDCDLREAQRAGPVQFGAADTFTAAGSTAVTRCYGGVLARYDDDGRTVTVVGDSSFLTNGGLLEEGNAALAMNLAGTRTTVIWYAPQHGEGAGSAGDADIMDLIPDQVTWMVLQLVVAVALLALWRSRRVGPLVAEPLPVVVRASETVEGRVRLYL
;
A
#
# COMPACT_ATOMS: atom_id res chain seq x y z
N MET A 1 -46.85 -6.61 49.96
CA MET A 1 -46.01 -5.68 49.17
C MET A 1 -44.57 -6.12 49.32
N THR A 2 -43.98 -6.71 48.28
CA THR A 2 -42.55 -7.07 48.22
C THR A 2 -41.82 -5.95 47.48
N THR A 3 -41.00 -5.19 48.19
CA THR A 3 -40.12 -4.17 47.61
C THR A 3 -38.93 -4.83 46.92
N ALA A 4 -38.78 -4.61 45.62
CA ALA A 4 -37.64 -5.04 44.83
C ALA A 4 -36.38 -4.24 45.24
N ILE A 5 -35.34 -4.94 45.69
CA ILE A 5 -34.04 -4.34 45.99
C ILE A 5 -33.28 -4.19 44.67
N GLY A 6 -33.16 -2.95 44.18
CA GLY A 6 -32.31 -2.64 43.03
C GLY A 6 -30.82 -2.86 43.35
N PRO A 7 -29.99 -3.28 42.38
CA PRO A 7 -28.60 -3.63 42.61
C PRO A 7 -27.79 -2.42 43.12
N THR A 8 -26.96 -2.65 44.14
CA THR A 8 -26.12 -1.62 44.78
C THR A 8 -25.00 -1.12 43.84
N LEU A 9 -24.64 0.16 43.97
CA LEU A 9 -23.67 0.88 43.12
C LEU A 9 -22.31 0.16 42.94
N GLY A 10 -21.84 -0.58 43.95
CA GLY A 10 -20.57 -1.34 43.89
C GLY A 10 -20.62 -2.55 42.96
N GLN A 11 -21.78 -3.20 42.82
CA GLN A 11 -21.95 -4.35 41.92
C GLN A 11 -22.01 -3.88 40.46
N ARG A 12 -22.62 -2.72 40.20
CA ARG A 12 -22.60 -2.04 38.89
C ARG A 12 -21.20 -1.64 38.45
N TRP A 13 -20.33 -1.23 39.37
CA TRP A 13 -18.95 -0.79 39.05
C TRP A 13 -18.02 -1.94 38.65
N LYS A 14 -18.16 -3.11 39.30
CA LYS A 14 -17.41 -4.33 38.91
C LYS A 14 -17.84 -4.82 37.54
N THR A 15 -19.13 -4.79 37.22
CA THR A 15 -19.65 -5.12 35.88
C THR A 15 -19.19 -4.10 34.85
N TRP A 16 -19.22 -2.80 35.17
CA TRP A 16 -18.73 -1.75 34.27
C TRP A 16 -17.23 -1.86 33.99
N ARG A 17 -16.40 -2.25 34.98
CA ARG A 17 -14.97 -2.47 34.77
C ARG A 17 -14.69 -3.60 33.79
N TRP A 18 -15.44 -4.70 33.90
CA TRP A 18 -15.34 -5.81 32.95
C TRP A 18 -15.88 -5.44 31.56
N VAL A 19 -16.94 -4.65 31.49
CA VAL A 19 -17.46 -4.11 30.22
C VAL A 19 -16.41 -3.19 29.56
N LEU A 20 -15.80 -2.27 30.30
CA LEU A 20 -14.76 -1.38 29.78
C LEU A 20 -13.52 -2.14 29.33
N LEU A 21 -13.10 -3.18 30.07
CA LEU A 21 -12.00 -4.05 29.66
C LEU A 21 -12.34 -4.84 28.38
N ALA A 22 -13.55 -5.37 28.27
CA ALA A 22 -14.00 -6.07 27.08
C ALA A 22 -14.05 -5.13 25.86
N VAL A 23 -14.58 -3.92 26.04
CA VAL A 23 -14.59 -2.87 24.98
C VAL A 23 -13.16 -2.48 24.59
N ALA A 24 -12.27 -2.27 25.56
CA ALA A 24 -10.86 -1.96 25.28
C ALA A 24 -10.16 -3.10 24.52
N ALA A 25 -10.42 -4.36 24.88
CA ALA A 25 -9.92 -5.52 24.17
C ALA A 25 -10.47 -5.60 22.74
N ILE A 26 -11.77 -5.36 22.54
CA ILE A 26 -12.38 -5.31 21.20
C ILE A 26 -11.76 -4.20 20.36
N VAL A 27 -11.58 -3.00 20.92
CA VAL A 27 -10.93 -1.88 20.22
C VAL A 27 -9.48 -2.20 19.89
N ALA A 28 -8.73 -2.82 20.80
CA ALA A 28 -7.34 -3.23 20.57
C ALA A 28 -7.24 -4.27 19.45
N VAL A 29 -8.11 -5.29 19.45
CA VAL A 29 -8.13 -6.32 18.40
C VAL A 29 -8.58 -5.70 17.06
N ALA A 30 -9.60 -4.85 17.06
CA ALA A 30 -10.07 -4.18 15.87
C ALA A 30 -8.98 -3.27 15.27
N THR A 31 -8.35 -2.42 16.08
CA THR A 31 -7.26 -1.52 15.62
C THR A 31 -6.05 -2.31 15.11
N LEU A 32 -5.62 -3.36 15.81
CA LEU A 32 -4.53 -4.21 15.38
C LEU A 32 -4.85 -4.93 14.06
N SER A 33 -6.07 -5.49 13.95
CA SER A 33 -6.54 -6.14 12.74
C SER A 33 -6.59 -5.18 11.57
N THR A 34 -7.15 -3.97 11.76
CA THR A 34 -7.17 -2.92 10.74
C THR A 34 -5.76 -2.53 10.34
N TRP A 35 -4.82 -2.37 11.27
CA TRP A 35 -3.44 -2.01 10.95
C TRP A 35 -2.72 -3.11 10.13
N LEU A 36 -2.97 -4.38 10.44
CA LEU A 36 -2.39 -5.53 9.72
C LEU A 36 -3.01 -5.74 8.33
N THR A 37 -4.30 -5.45 8.17
CA THR A 37 -5.08 -5.78 6.96
C THR A 37 -5.43 -4.56 6.11
N ALA A 38 -5.10 -3.35 6.55
CA ALA A 38 -5.34 -2.14 5.80
C ALA A 38 -4.74 -2.26 4.39
N PRO A 39 -5.52 -1.97 3.34
CA PRO A 39 -4.98 -1.79 2.01
C PRO A 39 -3.83 -0.78 2.06
N ARG A 40 -2.72 -1.14 1.42
CA ARG A 40 -1.59 -0.24 1.21
C ARG A 40 -1.65 0.19 -0.24
N PRO A 41 -2.38 1.27 -0.57
CA PRO A 41 -2.37 1.78 -1.92
C PRO A 41 -0.94 2.22 -2.25
N GLY A 42 -0.51 1.96 -3.47
CA GLY A 42 0.78 2.35 -3.99
C GLY A 42 0.74 2.32 -5.52
N GLY A 43 1.88 2.64 -6.13
CA GLY A 43 1.98 2.77 -7.58
C GLY A 43 2.07 1.42 -8.31
N PRO A 44 2.04 1.46 -9.66
CA PRO A 44 2.16 0.28 -10.48
C PRO A 44 3.45 -0.50 -10.20
N LEU A 45 3.33 -1.83 -10.14
CA LEU A 45 4.41 -2.77 -9.83
C LEU A 45 5.12 -2.52 -8.49
N GLU A 46 4.59 -1.68 -7.61
CA GLU A 46 5.19 -1.48 -6.30
C GLU A 46 5.04 -2.74 -5.44
N ALA A 47 6.16 -3.23 -4.90
CA ALA A 47 6.24 -4.51 -4.19
C ALA A 47 5.37 -4.58 -2.92
N ALA A 48 5.09 -3.43 -2.29
CA ALA A 48 4.27 -3.35 -1.09
C ALA A 48 2.79 -3.00 -1.36
N SER A 49 2.47 -2.59 -2.60
CA SER A 49 1.15 -2.10 -2.98
C SER A 49 0.12 -3.23 -3.10
N THR A 50 -1.03 -3.06 -2.45
CA THR A 50 -2.21 -3.92 -2.57
C THR A 50 -3.18 -3.45 -3.66
N SER A 51 -2.88 -2.36 -4.36
CA SER A 51 -3.69 -1.89 -5.49
C SER A 51 -3.71 -2.94 -6.61
N PRO A 52 -4.74 -2.99 -7.48
CA PRO A 52 -4.79 -3.96 -8.58
C PRO A 52 -3.55 -3.96 -9.48
N ASP A 53 -2.93 -2.79 -9.67
CA ASP A 53 -1.73 -2.56 -10.46
C ASP A 53 -0.40 -2.75 -9.68
N GLY A 54 -0.46 -2.95 -8.36
CA GLY A 54 0.71 -3.26 -7.52
C GLY A 54 1.22 -4.69 -7.69
N ALA A 55 2.33 -5.05 -7.02
CA ALA A 55 2.97 -6.38 -7.18
C ALA A 55 3.07 -7.20 -5.87
N ARG A 56 2.41 -6.79 -4.79
CA ARG A 56 2.52 -7.45 -3.48
C ARG A 56 2.16 -8.93 -3.50
N ALA A 57 1.15 -9.33 -4.26
CA ALA A 57 0.73 -10.72 -4.36
C ALA A 57 1.87 -11.58 -4.93
N LEU A 58 2.46 -11.18 -6.06
CA LEU A 58 3.58 -11.89 -6.66
C LEU A 58 4.79 -11.93 -5.73
N VAL A 59 5.17 -10.78 -5.15
CA VAL A 59 6.32 -10.70 -4.22
C VAL A 59 6.12 -11.62 -3.01
N THR A 60 4.90 -11.71 -2.49
CA THR A 60 4.56 -12.63 -1.39
C THR A 60 4.68 -14.08 -1.85
N LEU A 61 4.14 -14.44 -3.02
CA LEU A 61 4.24 -15.78 -3.59
C LEU A 61 5.70 -16.21 -3.83
N LEU A 62 6.55 -15.31 -4.35
CA LEU A 62 7.97 -15.59 -4.54
C LEU A 62 8.65 -15.91 -3.20
N ARG A 63 8.42 -15.07 -2.18
CA ARG A 63 8.95 -15.29 -0.82
C ARG A 63 8.47 -16.59 -0.20
N ASP A 64 7.18 -16.90 -0.34
CA ASP A 64 6.59 -18.15 0.16
C ASP A 64 7.17 -19.39 -0.54
N ASN A 65 7.70 -19.23 -1.76
CA ASN A 65 8.41 -20.27 -2.51
C ASN A 65 9.94 -20.26 -2.26
N GLY A 66 10.41 -19.56 -1.22
CA GLY A 66 11.81 -19.56 -0.81
C GLY A 66 12.74 -18.66 -1.64
N ILE A 67 12.17 -17.74 -2.42
CA ILE A 67 12.95 -16.76 -3.18
C ILE A 67 13.16 -15.52 -2.31
N ASP A 68 14.41 -15.11 -2.14
CA ASP A 68 14.74 -13.86 -1.46
C ASP A 68 14.45 -12.67 -2.39
N VAL A 69 13.44 -11.87 -2.03
CA VAL A 69 13.04 -10.70 -2.83
C VAL A 69 13.53 -9.43 -2.15
N VAL A 70 14.60 -8.86 -2.70
CA VAL A 70 15.19 -7.59 -2.32
C VAL A 70 14.47 -6.47 -3.07
N VAL A 71 13.68 -5.68 -2.35
CA VAL A 71 13.00 -4.49 -2.92
C VAL A 71 14.02 -3.36 -2.99
N ALA A 72 14.29 -2.87 -4.20
CA ALA A 72 15.20 -1.76 -4.44
C ALA A 72 14.40 -0.50 -4.79
N GLU A 73 14.63 0.57 -4.05
CA GLU A 73 14.00 1.88 -4.30
C GLU A 73 14.91 2.80 -5.12
N SER A 74 16.21 2.51 -5.13
CA SER A 74 17.23 3.27 -5.86
C SER A 74 18.22 2.36 -6.61
N LEU A 75 18.90 2.92 -7.60
CA LEU A 75 20.00 2.26 -8.30
C LEU A 75 21.09 1.78 -7.32
N ALA A 76 21.37 2.56 -6.27
CA ALA A 76 22.37 2.18 -5.27
C ALA A 76 21.97 0.90 -4.51
N ASP A 77 20.67 0.66 -4.31
CA ASP A 77 20.18 -0.58 -3.72
C ASP A 77 20.33 -1.77 -4.67
N VAL A 78 20.05 -1.55 -5.96
CA VAL A 78 20.29 -2.55 -7.00
C VAL A 78 21.77 -2.92 -7.06
N GLU A 79 22.67 -1.94 -7.09
CA GLU A 79 24.12 -2.17 -7.15
C GLU A 79 24.64 -2.94 -5.93
N ARG A 80 24.10 -2.66 -4.74
CA ARG A 80 24.48 -3.35 -3.51
C ARG A 80 24.07 -4.81 -3.52
N ALA A 81 22.89 -5.10 -4.06
CA ALA A 81 22.30 -6.44 -4.12
C ALA A 81 22.78 -7.28 -5.32
N ALA A 82 23.16 -6.65 -6.43
CA ALA A 82 23.48 -7.34 -7.68
C ALA A 82 24.67 -8.30 -7.56
N ARG A 83 24.44 -9.56 -7.95
CA ARG A 83 25.45 -10.63 -8.03
C ARG A 83 25.24 -11.46 -9.31
N PRO A 84 26.23 -12.23 -9.77
CA PRO A 84 26.10 -13.07 -10.97
C PRO A 84 24.93 -14.07 -10.93
N ASP A 85 24.48 -14.48 -9.73
CA ASP A 85 23.40 -15.43 -9.50
C ASP A 85 22.05 -14.78 -9.18
N THR A 86 21.96 -13.45 -9.20
CA THR A 86 20.70 -12.71 -8.96
C THR A 86 19.91 -12.47 -10.26
N LEU A 87 18.60 -12.31 -10.13
CA LEU A 87 17.72 -11.81 -11.19
C LEU A 87 17.29 -10.37 -10.88
N LEU A 88 17.58 -9.43 -11.77
CA LEU A 88 17.02 -8.08 -11.73
C LEU A 88 15.67 -8.06 -12.47
N VAL A 89 14.59 -7.81 -11.75
CA VAL A 89 13.28 -7.48 -12.34
C VAL A 89 13.16 -5.96 -12.41
N ALA A 90 13.23 -5.40 -13.61
CA ALA A 90 13.13 -3.96 -13.83
C ALA A 90 11.77 -3.62 -14.47
N GLY A 91 10.94 -2.93 -13.69
CA GLY A 91 9.64 -2.41 -14.12
C GLY A 91 9.62 -0.89 -14.16
N GLN A 92 8.45 -0.31 -14.51
CA GLN A 92 8.27 1.15 -14.57
C GLN A 92 9.38 1.85 -15.38
N THR A 93 9.81 1.22 -16.47
CA THR A 93 11.04 1.55 -17.21
C THR A 93 11.03 2.94 -17.85
N PHE A 94 9.87 3.59 -17.95
CA PHE A 94 9.71 4.96 -18.41
C PHE A 94 10.33 5.99 -17.45
N TRP A 95 10.56 5.64 -16.18
CA TRP A 95 11.31 6.48 -15.25
C TRP A 95 12.84 6.30 -15.36
N LEU A 96 13.32 5.33 -16.14
CA LEU A 96 14.74 5.01 -16.33
C LEU A 96 15.29 5.66 -17.60
N TYR A 97 15.37 6.98 -17.66
CA TYR A 97 15.80 7.70 -18.87
C TYR A 97 17.20 8.32 -18.79
N ASP A 98 17.83 8.31 -17.61
CA ASP A 98 19.16 8.88 -17.40
C ASP A 98 20.26 7.97 -17.97
N ASP A 99 21.14 8.54 -18.79
CA ASP A 99 22.17 7.79 -19.51
C ASP A 99 23.25 7.23 -18.57
N ASP A 100 23.51 7.86 -17.42
CA ASP A 100 24.45 7.35 -16.41
C ASP A 100 23.85 6.18 -15.63
N GLN A 101 22.61 6.35 -15.19
CA GLN A 101 21.83 5.32 -14.53
C GLN A 101 21.71 4.07 -15.41
N LEU A 102 21.34 4.23 -16.68
CA LEU A 102 21.20 3.12 -17.63
C LEU A 102 22.53 2.41 -17.90
N ARG A 103 23.63 3.15 -18.04
CA ARG A 103 24.96 2.56 -18.25
C ARG A 103 25.41 1.74 -17.04
N ARG A 104 25.14 2.22 -15.83
CA ARG A 104 25.45 1.51 -14.58
C ARG A 104 24.60 0.26 -14.44
N LEU A 105 23.29 0.36 -14.66
CA LEU A 105 22.39 -0.80 -14.71
C LEU A 105 22.85 -1.84 -15.74
N ALA A 106 23.25 -1.39 -16.93
CA ALA A 106 23.73 -2.26 -18.01
C ALA A 106 25.05 -2.97 -17.67
N ALA A 107 25.87 -2.41 -16.77
CA ALA A 107 27.13 -3.01 -16.33
C ALA A 107 26.96 -4.04 -15.20
N LEU A 108 25.81 -4.05 -14.51
CA LEU A 108 25.59 -4.94 -13.36
C LEU A 108 25.60 -6.42 -13.75
N PRO A 109 26.16 -7.31 -12.92
CA PRO A 109 26.11 -8.76 -13.14
C PRO A 109 24.69 -9.32 -12.91
N GLY A 110 24.47 -10.57 -13.31
CA GLY A 110 23.21 -11.28 -13.12
C GLY A 110 22.24 -11.19 -14.30
N ASP A 111 21.19 -11.98 -14.21
CA ASP A 111 20.13 -12.08 -15.21
C ASP A 111 19.18 -10.89 -15.12
N ARG A 112 18.44 -10.62 -16.20
CA ARG A 112 17.52 -9.48 -16.27
C ARG A 112 16.16 -9.90 -16.81
N LEU A 113 15.11 -9.44 -16.15
CA LEU A 113 13.73 -9.46 -16.61
C LEU A 113 13.25 -8.01 -16.74
N LEU A 114 13.15 -7.52 -17.96
CA LEU A 114 12.71 -6.16 -18.27
C LEU A 114 11.23 -6.15 -18.66
N LEU A 115 10.46 -5.30 -18.00
CA LEU A 115 9.02 -5.20 -18.19
C LEU A 115 8.68 -3.94 -18.99
N ALA A 116 8.05 -4.16 -20.14
CA ALA A 116 7.70 -3.14 -21.15
C ALA A 116 8.80 -2.08 -21.36
N PRO A 117 10.07 -2.45 -21.63
CA PRO A 117 11.13 -1.47 -21.81
C PRO A 117 10.95 -0.71 -23.13
N ILE A 118 11.02 0.61 -23.05
CA ILE A 118 10.88 1.52 -24.20
C ILE A 118 12.11 2.43 -24.36
N GLY A 119 12.29 2.97 -25.57
CA GLY A 119 13.30 3.99 -25.88
C GLY A 119 14.72 3.64 -25.41
N LYS A 120 15.34 4.58 -24.70
CA LYS A 120 16.71 4.46 -24.17
C LYS A 120 16.88 3.26 -23.23
N THR A 121 15.89 2.95 -22.39
CA THR A 121 15.96 1.84 -21.44
C THR A 121 16.12 0.52 -22.17
N ARG A 122 15.34 0.31 -23.23
CA ARG A 122 15.41 -0.89 -24.09
C ARG A 122 16.74 -0.96 -24.83
N GLU A 123 17.20 0.15 -25.37
CA GLU A 123 18.49 0.22 -26.09
C GLU A 123 19.68 -0.10 -25.19
N ALA A 124 19.68 0.39 -23.95
CA ALA A 124 20.77 0.20 -23.01
C ALA A 124 20.75 -1.18 -22.33
N LEU A 125 19.56 -1.66 -21.92
CA LEU A 125 19.45 -2.88 -21.11
C LEU A 125 19.15 -4.14 -21.93
N ALA A 126 18.64 -4.00 -23.16
CA ALA A 126 18.36 -5.11 -24.06
C ALA A 126 18.75 -4.83 -25.53
N PRO A 127 20.03 -4.56 -25.83
CA PRO A 127 20.47 -4.12 -27.16
C PRO A 127 20.24 -5.15 -28.28
N ALA A 128 20.15 -6.45 -27.96
CA ALA A 128 19.99 -7.53 -28.95
C ALA A 128 18.55 -7.74 -29.45
N VAL A 129 17.59 -6.97 -28.94
CA VAL A 129 16.22 -6.94 -29.47
C VAL A 129 15.92 -5.58 -30.10
N ARG A 130 14.83 -5.49 -30.84
CA ARG A 130 14.23 -4.23 -31.32
C ARG A 130 12.71 -4.34 -31.19
N SER A 131 12.05 -3.23 -30.90
CA SER A 131 10.59 -3.18 -30.86
C SER A 131 10.02 -3.52 -32.25
N GLY A 132 8.98 -4.35 -32.24
CA GLY A 132 8.12 -4.64 -33.38
C GLY A 132 6.82 -3.84 -33.27
N ASP A 133 5.79 -4.33 -33.94
CA ASP A 133 4.45 -3.74 -33.87
C ASP A 133 3.79 -4.08 -32.53
N ALA A 134 3.09 -3.11 -31.94
CA ALA A 134 2.28 -3.35 -30.75
C ALA A 134 1.09 -4.26 -31.09
N THR A 135 0.68 -5.09 -30.13
CA THR A 135 -0.52 -5.92 -30.22
C THR A 135 -1.53 -5.49 -29.15
N GLU A 136 -2.82 -5.46 -29.50
CA GLU A 136 -3.91 -5.18 -28.56
C GLU A 136 -4.25 -6.38 -27.67
N PHE A 137 -3.97 -7.60 -28.17
CA PHE A 137 -4.22 -8.86 -27.49
C PHE A 137 -2.97 -9.73 -27.64
N GLY A 138 -2.03 -9.58 -26.71
CA GLY A 138 -0.88 -10.46 -26.62
C GLY A 138 -1.26 -11.78 -25.95
N GLY A 139 -0.69 -12.89 -26.42
CA GLY A 139 -0.73 -14.16 -25.70
C GLY A 139 -1.97 -15.02 -25.93
N LEU A 140 -1.71 -16.29 -26.26
CA LEU A 140 -2.66 -17.40 -26.38
C LEU A 140 -1.92 -18.73 -26.26
N ALA A 141 -0.84 -18.89 -27.01
CA ALA A 141 0.06 -20.04 -26.91
C ALA A 141 1.50 -19.53 -26.89
N PRO A 142 2.41 -20.24 -26.21
CA PRO A 142 3.79 -19.80 -26.03
C PRO A 142 4.65 -19.82 -27.30
N ASP A 143 4.23 -20.52 -28.37
CA ASP A 143 4.89 -20.58 -29.70
C ASP A 143 6.43 -20.70 -29.72
N CYS A 144 7.00 -21.32 -28.68
CA CYS A 144 8.44 -21.43 -28.47
C CYS A 144 8.80 -22.60 -27.53
N ASP A 145 10.09 -22.95 -27.47
CA ASP A 145 10.61 -24.03 -26.60
C ASP A 145 11.05 -23.55 -25.20
N LEU A 146 10.73 -22.31 -24.84
CA LEU A 146 11.10 -21.77 -23.54
C LEU A 146 10.33 -22.50 -22.43
N ARG A 147 11.06 -23.21 -21.56
CA ARG A 147 10.47 -23.98 -20.46
C ARG A 147 9.50 -23.16 -19.60
N GLU A 148 9.85 -21.91 -19.30
CA GLU A 148 9.02 -21.02 -18.48
C GLU A 148 7.67 -20.70 -19.15
N ALA A 149 7.67 -20.46 -20.46
CA ALA A 149 6.48 -20.19 -21.25
C ALA A 149 5.66 -21.47 -21.47
N GLN A 150 6.32 -22.58 -21.81
CA GLN A 150 5.67 -23.88 -22.01
C GLN A 150 4.97 -24.39 -20.75
N ARG A 151 5.55 -24.15 -19.56
CA ARG A 151 4.91 -24.49 -18.27
C ARG A 151 3.76 -23.56 -17.91
N ALA A 152 3.82 -22.31 -18.34
CA ALA A 152 2.71 -21.37 -18.14
C ALA A 152 1.53 -21.69 -19.06
N GLY A 153 1.81 -22.19 -20.27
CA GLY A 153 0.80 -22.48 -21.27
C GLY A 153 0.24 -21.19 -21.87
N PRO A 154 -1.08 -21.15 -22.16
CA PRO A 154 -1.76 -19.92 -22.54
C PRO A 154 -1.61 -18.82 -21.50
N VAL A 155 -1.37 -17.59 -21.95
CA VAL A 155 -1.17 -16.40 -21.11
C VAL A 155 -1.97 -15.27 -21.73
N GLN A 156 -2.65 -14.47 -20.91
CA GLN A 156 -3.43 -13.32 -21.37
C GLN A 156 -2.72 -12.01 -21.04
N PHE A 157 -2.08 -11.42 -22.05
CA PHE A 157 -1.53 -10.07 -21.94
C PHE A 157 -2.57 -9.02 -22.35
N GLY A 158 -2.39 -7.80 -21.86
CA GLY A 158 -3.09 -6.63 -22.38
C GLY A 158 -2.49 -6.13 -23.69
N ALA A 159 -2.58 -4.82 -23.91
CA ALA A 159 -1.80 -4.15 -24.94
C ALA A 159 -0.30 -4.33 -24.64
N ALA A 160 0.44 -4.85 -25.60
CA ALA A 160 1.84 -5.25 -25.41
C ALA A 160 2.70 -4.87 -26.61
N ASP A 161 3.94 -4.49 -26.34
CA ASP A 161 4.96 -4.39 -27.38
C ASP A 161 5.46 -5.79 -27.79
N THR A 162 5.82 -5.96 -29.05
CA THR A 162 6.53 -7.16 -29.50
C THR A 162 8.01 -6.87 -29.71
N PHE A 163 8.83 -7.91 -29.66
CA PHE A 163 10.27 -7.81 -29.84
C PHE A 163 10.75 -8.77 -30.92
N THR A 164 11.73 -8.30 -31.68
CA THR A 164 12.40 -9.08 -32.72
C THR A 164 13.91 -9.00 -32.53
N ALA A 165 14.65 -9.96 -33.07
CA ALA A 165 16.10 -9.94 -32.98
C ALA A 165 16.68 -8.69 -33.67
N ALA A 166 17.67 -8.08 -33.03
CA ALA A 166 18.54 -7.07 -33.59
C ALA A 166 19.94 -7.65 -33.79
N GLY A 167 20.53 -7.40 -34.96
CA GLY A 167 21.84 -7.95 -35.30
C GLY A 167 21.83 -9.47 -35.51
N SER A 168 22.90 -10.14 -35.08
CA SER A 168 23.13 -11.58 -35.29
C SER A 168 22.87 -12.44 -34.05
N THR A 169 22.49 -11.85 -32.93
CA THR A 169 22.23 -12.60 -31.68
C THR A 169 20.97 -13.44 -31.84
N ALA A 170 21.06 -14.72 -31.47
CA ALA A 170 19.91 -15.61 -31.47
C ALA A 170 18.94 -15.19 -30.35
N VAL A 171 17.70 -14.87 -30.73
CA VAL A 171 16.64 -14.48 -29.79
C VAL A 171 15.49 -15.48 -29.90
N THR A 172 15.17 -16.11 -28.78
CA THR A 172 13.96 -16.92 -28.64
C THR A 172 12.78 -16.00 -28.39
N ARG A 173 11.73 -16.12 -29.20
CA ARG A 173 10.51 -15.32 -29.10
C ARG A 173 9.36 -16.24 -28.74
N CYS A 174 8.50 -15.78 -27.83
CA CYS A 174 7.32 -16.48 -27.36
C CYS A 174 6.13 -15.51 -27.33
N TYR A 175 4.92 -16.06 -27.30
CA TYR A 175 3.65 -15.35 -27.37
C TYR A 175 3.59 -14.34 -28.53
N GLY A 176 3.98 -14.75 -29.74
CA GLY A 176 4.01 -13.88 -30.91
C GLY A 176 5.06 -12.77 -30.85
N GLY A 177 6.04 -12.89 -29.96
CA GLY A 177 7.11 -11.91 -29.77
C GLY A 177 6.91 -10.95 -28.60
N VAL A 178 5.80 -11.06 -27.85
CA VAL A 178 5.61 -10.29 -26.60
C VAL A 178 6.69 -10.61 -25.58
N LEU A 179 7.14 -11.88 -25.53
CA LEU A 179 8.28 -12.29 -24.74
C LEU A 179 9.47 -12.59 -25.67
N ALA A 180 10.63 -12.04 -25.34
CA ALA A 180 11.88 -12.34 -26.01
C ALA A 180 12.97 -12.68 -24.97
N ARG A 181 13.79 -13.69 -25.26
CA ARG A 181 14.94 -14.07 -24.44
C ARG A 181 16.17 -14.31 -25.29
N TYR A 182 17.32 -13.87 -24.79
CA TYR A 182 18.63 -14.17 -25.36
C TYR A 182 19.69 -14.21 -24.26
N ASP A 183 20.84 -14.79 -24.59
CA ASP A 183 22.01 -14.80 -23.73
C ASP A 183 23.01 -13.71 -24.16
N ASP A 184 23.58 -13.04 -23.17
CA ASP A 184 24.48 -11.89 -23.32
C ASP A 184 25.67 -12.06 -22.37
N ASP A 185 26.84 -12.45 -22.88
CA ASP A 185 28.06 -12.62 -22.08
C ASP A 185 27.86 -13.44 -20.79
N GLY A 186 27.10 -14.54 -20.88
CA GLY A 186 26.88 -15.46 -19.77
C GLY A 186 25.76 -15.06 -18.79
N ARG A 187 25.00 -14.00 -19.08
CA ARG A 187 23.72 -13.71 -18.41
C ARG A 187 22.54 -13.93 -19.36
N THR A 188 21.39 -14.23 -18.81
CA THR A 188 20.15 -14.30 -19.58
C THR A 188 19.40 -12.97 -19.49
N VAL A 189 19.05 -12.40 -20.64
CA VAL A 189 18.21 -11.20 -20.75
C VAL A 189 16.83 -11.61 -21.27
N THR A 190 15.80 -11.36 -20.47
CA THR A 190 14.40 -11.59 -20.83
C THR A 190 13.69 -10.25 -20.88
N VAL A 191 12.93 -10.03 -21.95
CA VAL A 191 12.10 -8.85 -22.15
C VAL A 191 10.67 -9.30 -22.35
N VAL A 192 9.73 -8.64 -21.67
CA VAL A 192 8.29 -8.85 -21.87
C VAL A 192 7.65 -7.51 -22.17
N GLY A 193 6.85 -7.43 -23.24
CA GLY A 193 6.26 -6.18 -23.73
C GLY A 193 5.06 -5.68 -22.95
N ASP A 194 4.68 -6.40 -21.90
CA ASP A 194 3.63 -6.04 -20.97
C ASP A 194 4.07 -6.36 -19.54
N SER A 195 3.67 -5.53 -18.59
CA SER A 195 3.89 -5.73 -17.17
C SER A 195 2.65 -6.22 -16.41
N SER A 196 1.46 -6.14 -17.03
CA SER A 196 0.19 -6.38 -16.34
C SER A 196 0.10 -7.79 -15.74
N PHE A 197 0.73 -8.78 -16.36
CA PHE A 197 0.76 -10.18 -15.90
C PHE A 197 1.44 -10.39 -14.52
N LEU A 198 2.23 -9.42 -14.03
CA LEU A 198 2.83 -9.49 -12.68
C LEU A 198 2.03 -8.71 -11.63
N THR A 199 1.01 -7.97 -12.04
CA THR A 199 0.22 -7.13 -11.14
C THR A 199 -0.78 -7.96 -10.35
N ASN A 200 -1.19 -7.49 -9.17
CA ASN A 200 -2.13 -8.17 -8.28
C ASN A 200 -3.42 -8.58 -9.00
N GLY A 201 -3.95 -7.71 -9.86
CA GLY A 201 -5.11 -7.99 -10.69
C GLY A 201 -4.81 -8.94 -11.85
N GLY A 202 -3.68 -8.73 -12.55
CA GLY A 202 -3.31 -9.53 -13.71
C GLY A 202 -2.94 -10.97 -13.40
N LEU A 203 -2.50 -11.30 -12.18
CA LEU A 203 -2.20 -12.68 -11.77
C LEU A 203 -3.41 -13.62 -11.83
N LEU A 204 -4.63 -13.08 -11.78
CA LEU A 204 -5.86 -13.87 -11.81
C LEU A 204 -6.26 -14.31 -13.23
N GLU A 205 -5.69 -13.67 -14.24
CA GLU A 205 -5.95 -13.99 -15.65
C GLU A 205 -5.21 -15.27 -16.06
N GLU A 206 -5.69 -15.89 -17.14
CA GLU A 206 -5.21 -17.19 -17.60
C GLU A 206 -3.68 -17.21 -17.78
N GLY A 207 -3.00 -18.14 -17.10
CA GLY A 207 -1.56 -18.38 -17.18
C GLY A 207 -0.62 -17.30 -16.62
N ASN A 208 -1.13 -16.11 -16.30
CA ASN A 208 -0.31 -14.97 -15.87
C ASN A 208 0.50 -15.27 -14.62
N ALA A 209 -0.12 -15.83 -13.57
CA ALA A 209 0.61 -16.23 -12.36
C ALA A 209 1.67 -17.30 -12.62
N ALA A 210 1.39 -18.26 -13.51
CA ALA A 210 2.35 -19.31 -13.84
C ALA A 210 3.56 -18.72 -14.60
N LEU A 211 3.32 -17.84 -15.57
CA LEU A 211 4.39 -17.15 -16.29
C LEU A 211 5.20 -16.24 -15.36
N ALA A 212 4.54 -15.43 -14.53
CA ALA A 212 5.17 -14.54 -13.57
C ALA A 212 6.09 -15.31 -12.61
N MET A 213 5.61 -16.40 -12.03
CA MET A 213 6.40 -17.25 -11.14
C MET A 213 7.54 -17.96 -11.88
N ASN A 214 7.30 -18.44 -13.10
CA ASN A 214 8.33 -19.14 -13.88
C ASN A 214 9.46 -18.20 -14.32
N LEU A 215 9.16 -16.93 -14.64
CA LEU A 215 10.16 -15.95 -15.07
C LEU A 215 10.88 -15.30 -13.88
N ALA A 216 10.13 -14.85 -12.87
CA ALA A 216 10.69 -14.18 -11.70
C ALA A 216 11.37 -15.18 -10.74
N GLY A 217 10.94 -16.44 -10.71
CA GLY A 217 11.51 -17.49 -9.87
C GLY A 217 12.65 -18.30 -10.48
N THR A 218 13.34 -17.78 -11.50
CA THR A 218 14.49 -18.46 -12.13
C THR A 218 15.73 -18.48 -11.25
N ARG A 219 15.84 -17.53 -10.30
CA ARG A 219 16.96 -17.40 -9.36
C ARG A 219 16.45 -17.38 -7.93
N THR A 220 17.33 -17.74 -6.98
CA THR A 220 17.02 -17.74 -5.54
C THR A 220 16.95 -16.34 -4.95
N THR A 221 17.59 -15.36 -5.59
CA THR A 221 17.55 -13.95 -5.18
C THR A 221 17.05 -13.09 -6.33
N VAL A 222 15.98 -12.34 -6.08
CA VAL A 222 15.33 -11.43 -7.01
C VAL A 222 15.45 -10.00 -6.50
N ILE A 223 15.99 -9.13 -7.33
CA ILE A 223 16.03 -7.69 -7.08
C ILE A 223 14.83 -7.08 -7.79
N TRP A 224 13.86 -6.60 -7.01
CA TRP A 224 12.66 -5.97 -7.52
C TRP A 224 12.87 -4.45 -7.61
N TYR A 225 13.03 -3.94 -8.82
CA TYR A 225 13.30 -2.53 -9.10
C TYR A 225 12.20 -1.95 -9.99
N ALA A 226 11.27 -1.20 -9.38
CA ALA A 226 10.15 -0.56 -10.06
C ALA A 226 10.02 0.89 -9.53
N PRO A 227 10.87 1.83 -10.01
CA PRO A 227 10.85 3.21 -9.55
C PRO A 227 9.48 3.85 -9.82
N GLN A 228 9.00 4.67 -8.88
CA GLN A 228 7.74 5.41 -9.02
C GLN A 228 7.94 6.83 -9.54
N HIS A 229 9.19 7.31 -9.51
CA HIS A 229 9.62 8.63 -9.98
C HIS A 229 11.04 8.50 -10.55
N GLY A 230 11.42 9.40 -11.46
CA GLY A 230 12.80 9.46 -11.96
C GLY A 230 13.80 9.86 -10.86
N GLU A 231 14.95 9.19 -10.82
CA GLU A 231 16.02 9.53 -9.89
C GLU A 231 16.52 10.96 -10.20
N GLY A 232 16.42 11.87 -9.24
CA GLY A 232 16.69 13.30 -9.40
C GLY A 232 15.47 14.21 -9.21
N ALA A 233 14.25 13.66 -9.32
CA ALA A 233 13.03 14.33 -8.88
C ALA A 233 12.85 14.14 -7.36
N GLY A 234 13.80 14.64 -6.57
CA GLY A 234 13.73 14.64 -5.11
C GLY A 234 13.63 13.24 -4.49
N SER A 235 14.76 12.71 -4.00
CA SER A 235 14.72 11.73 -2.91
C SER A 235 14.10 12.44 -1.69
N ALA A 236 12.76 12.48 -1.63
CA ALA A 236 11.99 12.91 -0.48
C ALA A 236 11.75 11.68 0.39
N GLY A 237 12.84 11.06 0.85
CA GLY A 237 12.81 10.04 1.89
C GLY A 237 12.52 10.62 3.29
N ASP A 238 12.09 11.88 3.38
CA ASP A 238 11.90 12.57 4.65
C ASP A 238 10.79 13.63 4.61
N ALA A 239 9.92 13.65 3.58
CA ALA A 239 8.72 14.47 3.63
C ALA A 239 7.72 13.80 4.58
N ASP A 240 7.90 14.05 5.87
CA ASP A 240 6.98 13.64 6.91
C ASP A 240 5.59 14.20 6.57
N ILE A 241 4.50 13.55 7.00
CA ILE A 241 3.12 14.04 6.70
C ILE A 241 2.95 15.51 7.15
N MET A 242 3.76 15.97 8.10
CA MET A 242 3.85 17.36 8.55
C MET A 242 4.41 18.35 7.52
N ASP A 243 5.27 17.92 6.59
CA ASP A 243 5.85 18.77 5.53
C ASP A 243 4.88 19.02 4.37
N LEU A 244 3.86 18.17 4.24
CA LEU A 244 2.77 18.33 3.28
C LEU A 244 1.62 19.20 3.82
N ILE A 245 1.65 19.55 5.11
CA ILE A 245 0.68 20.43 5.73
C ILE A 245 1.11 21.88 5.46
N PRO A 246 0.32 22.67 4.72
CA PRO A 246 0.63 24.08 4.49
C PRO A 246 0.76 24.82 5.83
N ASP A 247 1.72 25.74 5.97
CA ASP A 247 1.93 26.55 7.18
C ASP A 247 0.63 27.19 7.70
N GLN A 248 -0.31 27.46 6.80
CA GLN A 248 -1.64 28.00 7.08
C GLN A 248 -2.48 27.12 8.01
N VAL A 249 -2.25 25.80 8.07
CA VAL A 249 -2.98 24.89 8.95
C VAL A 249 -2.59 25.10 10.41
N THR A 250 -1.34 25.45 10.70
CA THR A 250 -0.91 25.80 12.07
C THR A 250 -1.69 27.02 12.59
N TRP A 251 -1.94 28.00 11.72
CA TRP A 251 -2.79 29.15 12.03
C TRP A 251 -4.25 28.76 12.25
N MET A 252 -4.81 27.84 11.46
CA MET A 252 -6.17 27.32 11.71
C MET A 252 -6.28 26.59 13.06
N VAL A 253 -5.30 25.77 13.42
CA VAL A 253 -5.28 25.07 14.72
C VAL A 253 -5.16 26.06 15.87
N LEU A 254 -4.30 27.08 15.75
CA LEU A 254 -4.18 28.14 16.75
C LEU A 254 -5.51 28.89 16.94
N GLN A 255 -6.17 29.26 15.84
CA GLN A 255 -7.48 29.90 15.88
C GLN A 255 -8.56 29.02 16.54
N LEU A 256 -8.53 27.71 16.26
CA LEU A 256 -9.43 26.74 16.90
C LEU A 256 -9.19 26.67 18.41
N VAL A 257 -7.93 26.61 18.85
CA VAL A 257 -7.56 26.59 20.27
C VAL A 257 -8.04 27.87 20.96
N VAL A 258 -7.83 29.03 20.35
CA VAL A 258 -8.30 30.33 20.87
C VAL A 258 -9.83 30.35 20.96
N ALA A 259 -10.54 29.87 19.92
CA ALA A 259 -12.00 29.81 19.92
C ALA A 259 -12.54 28.90 21.04
N VAL A 260 -11.92 27.72 21.23
CA VAL A 260 -12.28 26.79 22.32
C VAL A 260 -11.98 27.41 23.68
N ALA A 261 -10.85 28.09 23.85
CA ALA A 261 -10.50 28.77 25.10
C ALA A 261 -11.49 29.90 25.43
N LEU A 262 -11.89 30.69 24.44
CA LEU A 262 -12.91 31.73 24.58
C LEU A 262 -14.28 31.13 24.94
N LEU A 263 -14.67 30.03 24.29
CA LEU A 263 -15.90 29.30 24.61
C LEU A 263 -15.86 28.71 26.02
N ALA A 264 -14.73 28.15 26.44
CA ALA A 264 -14.53 27.63 27.79
C ALA A 264 -14.62 28.73 28.84
N LEU A 265 -13.98 29.89 28.61
CA LEU A 265 -14.07 31.08 29.48
C LEU A 265 -15.49 31.64 29.53
N TRP A 266 -16.18 31.70 28.39
CA TRP A 266 -17.57 32.15 28.34
C TRP A 266 -18.50 31.22 29.11
N ARG A 267 -18.29 29.90 28.99
CA ARG A 267 -19.09 28.90 29.69
C ARG A 267 -18.75 28.80 31.18
N SER A 268 -17.50 29.05 31.56
CA SER A 268 -17.07 29.20 32.96
C SER A 268 -17.71 30.42 33.63
N ARG A 269 -17.98 31.49 32.88
CA ARG A 269 -18.65 32.69 33.40
C ARG A 269 -20.16 32.56 33.60
N ARG A 270 -20.78 31.45 33.15
CA ARG A 270 -22.22 31.17 33.35
C ARG A 270 -22.47 29.94 34.21
N VAL A 271 -21.89 29.90 35.40
CA VAL A 271 -22.49 29.19 36.52
C VAL A 271 -23.29 30.22 37.30
N GLY A 272 -24.48 30.56 36.80
CA GLY A 272 -25.45 31.30 37.60
C GLY A 272 -25.73 30.49 38.87
N PRO A 273 -25.92 31.13 40.03
CA PRO A 273 -26.15 30.41 41.28
C PRO A 273 -27.27 29.39 41.06
N LEU A 274 -27.01 28.13 41.41
CA LEU A 274 -28.10 27.23 41.76
C LEU A 274 -28.81 27.94 42.90
N VAL A 275 -29.94 28.58 42.58
CA VAL A 275 -30.82 29.18 43.58
C VAL A 275 -31.20 28.01 44.46
N ALA A 276 -30.55 27.92 45.61
CA ALA A 276 -30.96 27.06 46.69
C ALA A 276 -32.27 27.67 47.17
N GLU A 277 -33.37 27.19 46.62
CA GLU A 277 -34.71 27.53 47.03
C GLU A 277 -34.83 27.14 48.52
N PRO A 278 -34.91 28.11 49.46
CA PRO A 278 -35.02 27.78 50.86
C PRO A 278 -36.46 27.40 51.16
N LEU A 279 -36.75 26.10 51.14
CA LEU A 279 -37.77 25.52 52.02
C LEU A 279 -37.05 25.25 53.35
N PRO A 280 -37.35 26.01 54.42
CA PRO A 280 -38.62 25.81 55.13
C PRO A 280 -39.22 27.11 55.69
N VAL A 281 -40.48 27.41 55.34
CA VAL A 281 -41.29 28.31 56.17
C VAL A 281 -41.63 27.55 57.44
N VAL A 282 -40.95 27.89 58.54
CA VAL A 282 -41.37 27.49 59.88
C VAL A 282 -42.59 28.33 60.23
N VAL A 283 -43.78 27.81 59.93
CA VAL A 283 -45.04 28.41 60.36
C VAL A 283 -45.09 28.33 61.88
N ARG A 284 -45.10 29.48 62.57
CA ARG A 284 -45.36 29.54 64.01
C ARG A 284 -46.81 29.15 64.26
N ALA A 285 -47.04 28.26 65.22
CA ALA A 285 -48.37 27.72 65.55
C ALA A 285 -49.44 28.77 65.93
N SER A 286 -49.06 30.04 66.13
CA SER A 286 -49.98 31.14 66.38
C SER A 286 -50.78 31.57 65.15
N GLU A 287 -50.25 31.44 63.92
CA GLU A 287 -50.97 31.87 62.71
C GLU A 287 -52.05 30.87 62.27
N THR A 288 -51.90 29.59 62.62
CA THR A 288 -52.92 28.55 62.32
C THR A 288 -54.18 28.68 63.20
N VAL A 289 -54.10 29.39 64.33
CA VAL A 289 -55.23 29.62 65.23
C VAL A 289 -56.09 30.79 64.75
N GLU A 290 -55.47 31.86 64.24
CA GLU A 290 -56.18 33.07 63.80
C GLU A 290 -56.95 32.85 62.49
N GLY A 291 -56.48 31.97 61.61
CA GLY A 291 -57.22 31.54 60.42
C GLY A 291 -58.48 30.72 60.73
N ARG A 292 -58.53 30.02 61.88
CA ARG A 292 -59.66 29.15 62.26
C ARG A 292 -60.80 29.92 62.96
N VAL A 293 -60.50 31.06 63.57
CA VAL A 293 -61.51 31.91 64.25
C VAL A 293 -62.43 32.62 63.25
N ARG A 294 -61.98 32.92 62.03
CA ARG A 294 -62.80 33.53 60.97
C ARG A 294 -63.73 32.58 60.22
N LEU A 295 -63.74 31.28 60.54
CA LEU A 295 -64.61 30.29 59.92
C LEU A 295 -65.82 29.88 60.78
N TYR A 296 -65.90 30.38 62.02
CA TYR A 296 -67.02 30.12 62.94
C TYR A 296 -67.65 31.40 63.53
N LEU A 297 -67.35 32.56 62.93
CA LEU A 297 -67.98 33.86 63.19
C LEU A 297 -68.48 34.42 61.87
#